data_AF-A0A7C5G919-F1
#
_entry.id   AF-A0A7C5G919-F1
#
_cell.length_a   1.000
_cell.length_b   1.000
_cell.length_c   1.000
_cell.angle_alpha   90.00
_cell.angle_beta   90.00
_cell.angle_gamma   90.00
#
_symmetry.space_group_name_H-M   'P 1'
#
loop_
_entity.id
_entity.type
_entity.pdbx_description
1 polymer ?
#
loop_
_entity_poly.entity_id
_entity_poly.type
_entity_poly.pdbx_seq_one_letter_code
_entity_poly.pdbx_strand_id
1 'polypeptide(L)'
;MFTQFQTDHPAVLAFDAKGKISADDYKTTLIPALAVAAQDHGKVGILIRFGPEFEGYTLSGLAEDTVFGLEHFNSFSRIAVVTDIG
;
A
#
# COMPACT_ATOMS: atom_id res chain seq x y z
N MET A 1 -5.74 -7.66 -5.88
CA MET A 1 -5.20 -8.18 -4.61
C MET A 1 -3.80 -7.64 -4.34
N PHE A 2 -3.51 -7.28 -3.08
CA PHE A 2 -2.15 -6.97 -2.62
C PHE A 2 -1.50 -8.21 -2.00
N THR A 3 -0.25 -8.47 -2.38
CA THR A 3 0.56 -9.51 -1.74
C THR A 3 1.79 -8.87 -1.12
N GLN A 4 1.95 -8.99 0.19
CA GLN A 4 3.12 -8.49 0.87
C GLN A 4 4.33 -9.40 0.61
N PHE A 5 5.50 -8.81 0.39
CA PHE A 5 6.76 -9.53 0.34
C PHE A 5 7.80 -8.85 1.24
N GLN A 6 8.77 -9.64 1.71
CA GLN A 6 9.79 -9.15 2.62
C GLN A 6 10.81 -8.27 1.89
N THR A 7 11.19 -7.16 2.51
CA THR A 7 12.32 -6.34 2.07
C THR A 7 13.48 -6.48 3.05
N ASP A 8 14.66 -6.06 2.62
CA ASP A 8 15.87 -6.04 3.45
C ASP A 8 15.78 -5.00 4.59
N HIS A 9 14.85 -4.04 4.49
CA HIS A 9 14.70 -2.96 5.46
C HIS A 9 13.43 -3.17 6.30
N PRO A 10 13.54 -3.35 7.63
CA PRO A 10 12.38 -3.71 8.48
C PRO A 10 11.27 -2.65 8.48
N ALA A 11 11.65 -1.37 8.38
CA ALA A 11 10.69 -0.26 8.25
C ALA A 11 10.11 -0.08 6.84
N VAL A 12 10.37 -0.98 5.88
CA VAL A 12 9.83 -0.89 4.51
C VAL A 12 8.85 -2.03 4.26
N LEU A 13 7.60 -1.65 4.02
CA LEU A 13 6.55 -2.57 3.59
C LEU A 13 6.51 -2.61 2.07
N ALA A 14 6.64 -3.81 1.51
CA ALA A 14 6.55 -4.00 0.07
C ALA A 14 5.36 -4.86 -0.35
N PHE A 15 4.65 -4.40 -1.37
CA PHE A 15 3.44 -5.00 -1.88
C PHE A 15 3.51 -5.19 -3.39
N ASP A 16 3.12 -6.37 -3.86
CA ASP A 16 2.78 -6.63 -5.25
C ASP A 16 1.29 -6.43 -5.45
N ALA A 17 0.94 -5.52 -6.38
CA ALA A 17 -0.42 -5.34 -6.85
C ALA A 17 -0.66 -6.27 -8.03
N LYS A 18 -1.58 -7.22 -7.87
CA LYS A 18 -1.96 -8.20 -8.89
C LYS A 18 -3.47 -8.22 -9.10
N GLY A 19 -3.88 -8.47 -10.33
CA GLY A 19 -5.26 -8.47 -10.79
C GLY A 19 -5.93 -7.12 -10.59
N LYS A 20 -7.22 -7.17 -10.28
CA LYS A 20 -8.04 -6.00 -9.95
C LYS A 20 -7.86 -5.61 -8.48
N ILE A 21 -7.43 -4.38 -8.23
CA ILE A 21 -7.31 -3.85 -6.87
C ILE A 21 -8.65 -3.23 -6.46
N SER A 22 -9.25 -3.81 -5.43
CA SER A 22 -10.48 -3.28 -4.84
C SER A 22 -10.16 -2.42 -3.63
N ALA A 23 -11.09 -1.55 -3.25
CA ALA A 23 -10.92 -0.75 -2.04
C ALA A 23 -10.96 -1.57 -0.74
N ASP A 24 -11.54 -2.77 -0.76
CA ASP A 24 -11.49 -3.71 0.37
C ASP A 24 -10.06 -4.18 0.65
N ASP A 25 -9.28 -4.53 -0.38
CA ASP A 25 -7.85 -4.90 -0.25
C ASP A 25 -7.05 -3.79 0.46
N TYR A 26 -7.39 -2.53 0.22
CA TYR A 26 -6.78 -1.39 0.88
C TYR A 26 -7.06 -1.40 2.39
N LYS A 27 -8.31 -1.64 2.78
CA LYS A 27 -8.77 -1.63 4.18
C LYS A 27 -8.33 -2.87 4.97
N THR A 28 -8.31 -4.03 4.34
CA THR A 28 -8.05 -5.30 5.01
C THR A 28 -6.57 -5.69 5.00
N THR A 29 -5.78 -5.17 4.05
CA THR A 29 -4.37 -5.52 3.91
C THR A 29 -3.45 -4.33 4.10
N LEU A 30 -3.63 -3.27 3.29
CA LEU A 30 -2.66 -2.18 3.24
C LEU A 30 -2.67 -1.33 4.52
N ILE A 31 -3.84 -0.83 4.93
CA ILE A 31 -4.00 0.00 6.14
C ILE A 31 -3.49 -0.71 7.41
N PRO A 32 -3.90 -1.95 7.73
CA PRO A 32 -3.45 -2.61 8.95
C PRO A 32 -1.95 -2.92 8.93
N ALA A 33 -1.38 -3.31 7.79
CA ALA A 33 0.07 -3.53 7.68
C ALA A 33 0.85 -2.23 7.97
N LEU A 34 0.39 -1.11 7.42
CA LEU A 34 0.98 0.21 7.67
C LEU A 34 0.88 0.62 9.13
N ALA A 35 -0.29 0.44 9.76
CA ALA A 35 -0.49 0.77 11.17
C ALA A 35 0.41 -0.05 12.10
N VAL A 36 0.65 -1.33 11.80
CA VAL A 36 1.56 -2.19 12.57
C VAL A 36 3.01 -1.70 12.43
N ALA A 37 3.47 -1.49 11.20
CA ALA A 37 4.85 -1.06 10.97
C ALA A 37 5.13 0.37 11.48
N ALA A 38 4.13 1.26 11.42
CA ALA A 38 4.25 2.63 11.94
C ALA A 38 4.31 2.64 13.48
N GLN A 39 3.61 1.73 14.15
CA GLN A 39 3.73 1.58 15.61
C GLN A 39 5.10 1.07 16.04
N ASP A 40 5.71 0.15 15.27
CA ASP A 40 7.00 -0.44 15.62
C ASP A 40 8.20 0.48 15.32
N HIS A 41 8.15 1.19 14.17
CA HIS A 41 9.28 1.95 13.65
C HIS A 41 9.09 3.47 13.60
N GLY A 42 7.88 3.97 13.87
CA GLY A 42 7.51 5.39 13.81
C GLY A 42 7.39 5.93 12.38
N LYS A 43 8.42 5.74 11.54
CA LYS A 43 8.39 6.09 10.12
C LYS A 43 8.54 4.88 9.23
N VAL A 44 7.60 4.71 8.30
CA VAL A 44 7.56 3.56 7.39
C VAL A 44 7.75 3.96 5.94
N GLY A 45 8.51 3.16 5.19
CA GLY A 45 8.60 3.23 3.75
C GLY A 45 7.59 2.29 3.11
N ILE A 46 6.96 2.71 2.00
CA ILE A 46 6.12 1.83 1.19
C ILE A 46 6.81 1.59 -0.14
N LEU A 47 6.85 0.34 -0.59
CA LEU A 47 7.18 -0.04 -1.95
C LEU A 47 5.96 -0.76 -2.56
N ILE A 48 5.42 -0.22 -3.65
CA ILE A 48 4.32 -0.87 -4.39
C ILE A 48 4.80 -1.19 -5.80
N ARG A 49 4.66 -2.46 -6.20
CA ARG A 49 4.95 -2.90 -7.57
C ARG A 49 3.65 -3.25 -8.29
N PHE A 50 3.41 -2.57 -9.40
CA PHE A 50 2.39 -2.87 -10.39
C PHE A 50 3.04 -3.72 -11.48
N GLY A 51 2.89 -5.04 -11.34
CA GLY A 51 3.40 -6.01 -12.30
C GLY A 51 2.46 -6.19 -13.51
N PRO A 52 2.82 -7.08 -14.46
CA PRO A 52 2.01 -7.37 -15.65
C PRO A 52 0.65 -8.00 -15.32
N GLU A 53 0.50 -8.54 -14.11
CA GLU A 53 -0.75 -9.12 -13.62
C GLU A 53 -1.75 -8.04 -13.18
N PHE A 54 -1.37 -6.76 -13.14
CA PHE A 54 -2.26 -5.69 -12.73
C PHE A 54 -3.31 -5.38 -13.82
N GLU A 55 -4.59 -5.55 -13.46
CA GLU A 55 -5.72 -5.37 -14.41
C GLU A 55 -6.43 -4.02 -14.23
N GLY A 56 -6.09 -3.25 -13.19
CA GLY A 56 -6.70 -1.94 -12.91
C GLY A 56 -7.20 -1.78 -11.48
N TYR A 57 -7.76 -0.60 -11.20
CA TYR A 57 -8.40 -0.28 -9.93
C TYR A 57 -9.91 -0.26 -10.05
N THR A 58 -10.60 -0.72 -9.03
CA THR A 58 -12.00 -0.39 -8.80
C THR A 58 -12.14 0.22 -7.42
N LEU A 59 -11.92 1.53 -7.43
CA LEU A 59 -11.96 2.42 -6.27
C LEU A 59 -13.31 3.16 -6.19
N SER A 60 -14.37 2.61 -6.78
CA SER A 60 -15.71 3.20 -6.76
C SER A 60 -16.18 3.35 -5.31
N GLY A 61 -16.19 4.57 -4.79
CA GLY A 61 -16.87 4.94 -3.55
C GLY A 61 -16.07 4.86 -2.24
N LEU A 62 -14.75 4.62 -2.25
CA LEU A 62 -13.96 4.54 -1.00
C LEU A 62 -12.71 5.45 -0.94
N ALA A 63 -12.42 6.19 -2.02
CA ALA A 63 -11.35 7.20 -1.99
C ALA A 63 -11.63 8.29 -0.94
N GLU A 64 -12.89 8.68 -0.74
CA GLU A 64 -13.29 9.73 0.21
C GLU A 64 -13.04 9.34 1.67
N ASP A 65 -13.31 8.10 2.08
CA ASP A 65 -13.00 7.58 3.43
C ASP A 65 -11.50 7.30 3.63
N THR A 66 -10.81 6.87 2.57
CA THR A 66 -9.38 6.49 2.67
C THR A 66 -8.49 7.72 2.83
N VAL A 67 -8.86 8.86 2.21
CA VAL A 67 -8.16 10.16 2.36
C VAL A 67 -8.24 10.71 3.78
N PHE A 68 -9.28 10.38 4.55
CA PHE A 68 -9.36 10.75 5.96
C PHE A 68 -8.47 9.88 6.85
N GLY A 69 -8.35 8.58 6.55
CA GLY A 69 -7.32 7.71 7.15
C GLY A 69 -5.90 8.11 6.76
N LEU A 70 -5.76 8.87 5.66
CA LEU A 70 -4.49 9.43 5.22
C LEU A 70 -3.97 10.56 6.11
N GLU A 71 -4.75 11.15 7.03
CA GLU A 71 -4.20 12.14 7.98
C GLU A 71 -3.16 11.53 8.96
N HIS A 72 -3.19 10.21 9.16
CA HIS A 72 -2.11 9.48 9.85
C HIS A 72 -0.87 9.21 8.97
N PHE A 73 -0.88 9.60 7.68
CA PHE A 73 0.25 9.45 6.76
C PHE A 73 1.45 10.36 7.09
N ASN A 74 1.38 11.16 8.14
CA ASN A 74 2.56 11.85 8.63
C ASN A 74 3.69 10.90 9.12
N SER A 75 3.39 9.59 9.21
CA SER A 75 4.35 8.51 9.50
C SER A 75 5.06 7.95 8.26
N PHE A 76 4.79 8.44 7.04
CA PHE A 76 5.51 7.94 5.86
C PHE A 76 6.86 8.60 5.70
N SER A 77 7.90 7.77 5.62
CA SER A 77 9.24 8.25 5.32
C SER A 77 9.45 8.41 3.81
N ARG A 78 9.05 7.41 3.02
CA ARG A 78 9.23 7.37 1.56
C ARG A 78 8.19 6.45 0.90
N ILE A 79 7.81 6.77 -0.33
CA ILE A 79 6.91 5.94 -1.16
C ILE A 79 7.63 5.68 -2.49
N ALA A 80 7.82 4.40 -2.82
CA ALA A 80 8.37 3.94 -4.08
C ALA A 80 7.27 3.20 -4.86
N VAL A 81 7.05 3.61 -6.10
CA VAL A 81 6.08 2.99 -7.00
C VAL A 81 6.82 2.47 -8.22
N VAL A 82 6.66 1.18 -8.52
CA VAL A 82 7.21 0.53 -9.71
C VAL A 82 6.04 0.14 -10.59
N THR A 83 6.05 0.54 -11.85
CA THR A 83 5.00 0.21 -12.83
C THR A 83 5.65 -0.13 -14.16
N ASP A 84 5.12 -1.16 -14.82
CA ASP A 84 5.51 -1.53 -16.19
C ASP A 84 4.72 -0.73 -17.26
N ILE A 85 3.58 -0.15 -16.85
CA ILE A 85 2.76 0.73 -17.68
C ILE A 85 3.21 2.18 -17.45
N GLY A 86 3.66 2.83 -18.53
CA GLY A 86 4.12 4.23 -18.57
C GLY A 86 3.58 4.98 -19.77
#